data_AF-A0A382RTT0-F1
#
_entry.id   AF-A0A382RTT0-F1
#
_cell.length_a   1.000
_cell.length_b   1.000
_cell.length_c   1.000
_cell.angle_alpha   90.00
_cell.angle_beta   90.00
_cell.angle_gamma   90.00
#
_symmetry.space_group_name_H-M   'P 1'
#
loop_
_entity.id
_entity.type
_entity.pdbx_description
1 polymer ?
#
loop_
_entity_poly.entity_id
_entity_poly.type
_entity_poly.pdbx_seq_one_letter_code
_entity_poly.pdbx_strand_id
1 'polypeptide(L)'
;MNGDRTFHLDFERPIVELEKRIDEMQIQADTDGLDLSQELGTLEEKVATLRQQIYSNLSRWQRVQISRHPDRPYAIDYIERMLDDFTELHGDRYFGDDKAVVGGPARIAGVPIMVVGIQSGRSVEERTQRNFGMPHPEGYRKALRLMQMAAKFGKPVLTLVDTSGAFPGIEAEERGQAEAIARNLFEMS
;
A
#
# COMPACT_ATOMS: atom_id res chain seq x y z
N MET A 1 11.04 -19.72 11.80
CA MET A 1 9.86 -20.42 12.33
C MET A 1 8.65 -19.53 12.09
N ASN A 2 7.54 -20.16 11.69
CA ASN A 2 6.19 -19.63 11.43
C ASN A 2 5.94 -19.01 10.04
N GLY A 3 5.74 -19.92 9.07
CA GLY A 3 4.51 -19.98 8.28
C GLY A 3 4.37 -19.03 7.10
N ASP A 4 4.59 -19.56 5.89
CA ASP A 4 3.83 -19.17 4.70
C ASP A 4 2.33 -19.30 5.03
N ARG A 5 1.76 -18.24 5.58
CA ARG A 5 0.33 -17.96 5.45
C ARG A 5 0.22 -17.02 4.27
N THR A 6 0.47 -17.56 3.08
CA THR A 6 0.14 -16.87 1.84
C THR A 6 -1.36 -16.62 1.88
N PHE A 7 -1.72 -15.36 2.13
CA PHE A 7 -3.12 -14.97 2.12
C PHE A 7 -3.60 -15.09 0.67
N HIS A 8 -4.70 -15.79 0.47
CA HIS A 8 -5.28 -16.00 -0.85
C HIS A 8 -6.73 -15.52 -0.85
N LEU A 9 -7.12 -14.90 -1.95
CA LEU A 9 -8.50 -14.52 -2.18
C LEU A 9 -9.28 -15.73 -2.71
N ASP A 10 -10.56 -15.84 -2.36
CA ASP A 10 -11.39 -17.00 -2.71
C ASP A 10 -11.41 -17.29 -4.23
N PHE A 11 -11.35 -16.23 -5.04
CA PHE A 11 -11.36 -16.33 -6.50
C PHE A 11 -10.01 -16.73 -7.10
N GLU A 12 -8.94 -16.71 -6.31
CA GLU A 12 -7.61 -17.19 -6.70
C GLU A 12 -7.44 -18.69 -6.42
N ARG A 13 -8.39 -19.33 -5.73
CA ARG A 13 -8.36 -20.75 -5.41
C ARG A 13 -8.01 -21.67 -6.60
N PRO A 14 -8.57 -21.48 -7.81
CA PRO A 14 -8.19 -22.30 -8.96
C PRO A 14 -6.71 -22.17 -9.36
N ILE A 15 -6.10 -21.00 -9.13
CA ILE A 15 -4.67 -20.74 -9.38
C ILE A 15 -3.86 -21.46 -8.31
N VAL A 16 -4.21 -21.27 -7.04
CA VAL A 16 -3.51 -21.86 -5.89
C VAL A 16 -3.51 -23.38 -5.93
N GLU A 17 -4.62 -24.00 -6.34
CA GLU A 17 -4.72 -25.46 -6.48
C GLU A 17 -3.81 -25.99 -7.60
N LEU A 18 -3.65 -25.24 -8.69
CA LEU A 18 -2.71 -25.61 -9.76
C LEU A 18 -1.26 -25.38 -9.37
N GLU A 19 -0.93 -24.28 -8.70
CA GLU A 19 0.41 -24.00 -8.19
C GLU A 19 0.88 -25.09 -7.21
N LYS A 20 0.02 -25.49 -6.26
CA LYS A 20 0.34 -26.61 -5.36
C LYS A 20 0.63 -27.91 -6.11
N ARG A 21 -0.11 -28.18 -7.18
CA ARG A 21 0.11 -29.38 -7.99
C ARG A 21 1.42 -29.33 -8.78
N ILE A 22 1.83 -28.14 -9.23
CA ILE A 22 3.15 -27.91 -9.84
C ILE A 22 4.24 -28.15 -8.79
N ASP A 23 4.10 -27.58 -7.60
CA ASP A 23 5.07 -27.75 -6.50
C ASP A 23 5.22 -29.23 -6.11
N GLU A 24 4.12 -29.97 -5.94
CA GLU A 24 4.13 -31.41 -5.65
C GLU A 24 4.81 -32.21 -6.76
N MET A 25 4.52 -31.88 -8.02
CA MET A 25 5.10 -32.57 -9.19
C MET A 25 6.60 -32.28 -9.32
N GLN A 26 7.03 -31.06 -9.03
CA GLN A 26 8.45 -30.68 -9.02
C GLN A 26 9.21 -31.46 -7.95
N ILE A 27 8.68 -31.53 -6.73
CA ILE A 27 9.28 -32.30 -5.63
C ILE A 27 9.38 -33.78 -5.99
N GLN A 28 8.35 -34.33 -6.65
CA GLN A 28 8.35 -35.73 -7.08
C GLN A 28 9.39 -35.98 -8.18
N ALA A 29 9.47 -35.10 -9.19
CA ALA A 29 10.46 -35.18 -10.25
C ALA A 29 11.89 -35.23 -9.68
N ASP A 30 12.18 -34.36 -8.71
CA ASP A 30 13.48 -34.28 -8.05
C ASP A 30 13.79 -35.53 -7.20
N THR A 31 12.77 -36.13 -6.56
CA THR A 31 12.91 -37.32 -5.71
C THR A 31 13.09 -38.61 -6.52
N ASP A 32 12.29 -38.78 -7.57
CA ASP A 32 12.27 -39.99 -8.40
C ASP A 32 13.31 -39.94 -9.55
N GLY A 33 13.98 -38.79 -9.73
CA GLY A 33 14.94 -38.56 -10.82
C GLY A 33 14.29 -38.59 -12.20
N LEU A 34 13.01 -38.25 -12.28
CA LEU A 34 12.20 -38.26 -13.49
C LEU A 34 12.24 -36.89 -14.19
N ASP A 35 12.37 -36.88 -15.51
CA ASP A 35 12.23 -35.65 -16.29
C ASP A 35 10.76 -35.36 -16.57
N LEU A 36 10.17 -34.48 -15.76
CA LEU A 36 8.79 -33.99 -15.92
C LEU A 36 8.74 -32.55 -16.50
N SER A 37 9.83 -32.07 -17.09
CA SER A 37 9.96 -30.68 -17.54
C SER A 37 8.87 -30.24 -18.53
N GLN A 38 8.47 -31.12 -19.46
CA GLN A 38 7.40 -30.81 -20.41
C GLN A 38 6.03 -30.68 -19.74
N GLU A 39 5.70 -31.59 -18.83
CA GLU A 39 4.41 -31.59 -18.12
C GLU A 39 4.30 -30.37 -17.19
N LEU A 40 5.38 -30.06 -16.48
CA LEU A 40 5.50 -28.84 -15.66
C LEU A 40 5.31 -27.58 -16.52
N GLY A 41 5.97 -27.49 -17.67
CA GLY A 41 5.81 -26.36 -18.58
C GLY A 41 4.37 -26.16 -19.06
N THR A 42 3.66 -27.25 -19.39
CA THR A 42 2.23 -27.15 -19.77
C THR A 42 1.34 -26.68 -18.62
N LEU A 43 1.65 -27.08 -17.38
CA LEU A 43 0.90 -26.64 -16.20
C LEU A 43 1.18 -25.17 -15.88
N GLU A 44 2.43 -24.72 -15.98
CA GLU A 44 2.83 -23.33 -15.79
C GLU A 44 2.14 -22.40 -16.81
N GLU A 45 2.10 -22.78 -18.09
CA GLU A 45 1.37 -22.04 -19.13
C GLU A 45 -0.13 -21.95 -18.82
N LYS A 46 -0.72 -23.05 -18.33
CA LYS A 46 -2.13 -23.10 -17.93
C LYS A 46 -2.40 -22.19 -16.73
N VAL A 47 -1.51 -22.16 -15.74
CA VAL A 47 -1.57 -21.24 -14.59
C VAL A 47 -1.50 -19.79 -15.07
N ALA A 48 -0.55 -19.46 -15.93
CA ALA A 48 -0.40 -18.10 -16.47
C ALA A 48 -1.66 -17.65 -17.22
N THR A 49 -2.22 -18.52 -18.07
CA THR A 49 -3.46 -18.25 -18.82
C THR A 49 -4.65 -18.05 -17.89
N LEU A 50 -4.82 -18.92 -16.90
CA LEU A 50 -5.92 -18.84 -15.93
C LEU A 50 -5.81 -17.58 -15.07
N ARG A 51 -4.59 -17.25 -14.62
CA ARG A 51 -4.29 -16.01 -13.90
C ARG A 51 -4.72 -14.80 -14.73
N GLN A 52 -4.29 -14.71 -15.99
CA GLN A 52 -4.67 -13.61 -16.86
C GLN A 52 -6.19 -13.51 -17.02
N GLN A 53 -6.89 -14.62 -17.26
CA GLN A 53 -8.35 -14.65 -17.42
C GLN A 53 -9.11 -14.18 -16.16
N ILE A 54 -8.65 -14.58 -14.98
CA ILE A 54 -9.25 -14.19 -13.70
C ILE A 54 -9.04 -12.70 -13.45
N TYR A 55 -7.80 -12.22 -13.52
CA TYR A 55 -7.49 -10.81 -13.23
C TYR A 55 -8.02 -9.84 -14.32
N SER A 56 -8.22 -10.30 -15.56
CA SER A 56 -8.86 -9.49 -16.60
C SER A 56 -10.37 -9.33 -16.39
N ASN A 57 -11.02 -10.28 -15.72
CA ASN A 57 -12.49 -10.34 -15.58
C ASN A 57 -12.96 -10.22 -14.13
N LEU A 58 -12.26 -9.43 -13.31
CA LEU A 58 -12.61 -9.22 -11.91
C LEU A 58 -13.96 -8.52 -11.75
N SER A 59 -14.81 -9.09 -10.91
CA SER A 59 -16.03 -8.46 -10.43
C SER A 59 -15.71 -7.23 -9.56
N ARG A 60 -16.71 -6.36 -9.36
CA ARG A 60 -16.57 -5.16 -8.51
C ARG A 60 -16.12 -5.51 -7.10
N TRP A 61 -16.67 -6.58 -6.52
CA TRP A 61 -16.31 -7.03 -5.18
C TRP A 61 -14.88 -7.58 -5.11
N GLN A 62 -14.46 -8.35 -6.11
CA GLN A 62 -13.10 -8.90 -6.18
C GLN A 62 -12.04 -7.78 -6.25
N ARG A 63 -12.33 -6.69 -6.98
CA ARG A 63 -11.46 -5.50 -6.99
C ARG A 63 -11.32 -4.85 -5.60
N VAL A 64 -12.42 -4.79 -4.84
CA VAL A 64 -12.39 -4.28 -3.45
C VAL A 64 -11.59 -5.21 -2.53
N GLN A 65 -11.69 -6.54 -2.74
CA GLN A 65 -10.88 -7.50 -1.99
C GLN A 65 -9.38 -7.29 -2.26
N ILE A 66 -8.98 -7.08 -3.52
CA ILE A 66 -7.59 -6.77 -3.89
C ILE A 66 -7.11 -5.46 -3.26
N SER A 67 -7.95 -4.41 -3.27
CA SER A 67 -7.57 -3.13 -2.65
C SER A 67 -7.36 -3.23 -1.13
N ARG A 68 -7.87 -4.29 -0.50
CA ARG A 68 -7.74 -4.60 0.93
C ARG A 68 -6.82 -5.79 1.21
N HIS A 69 -6.06 -6.24 0.21
CA HIS A 69 -5.14 -7.35 0.37
C HIS A 69 -4.13 -7.04 1.49
N PRO A 70 -3.89 -7.96 2.45
CA PRO A 70 -2.98 -7.72 3.57
C PRO A 70 -1.56 -7.31 3.13
N ASP A 71 -1.09 -7.89 2.02
CA ASP A 71 0.23 -7.60 1.43
C ASP A 71 0.21 -6.52 0.35
N ARG A 72 -0.87 -5.75 0.21
CA ARG A 72 -0.91 -4.63 -0.74
C ARG A 72 0.18 -3.62 -0.35
N PRO A 73 1.03 -3.18 -1.30
CA PRO A 73 2.07 -2.20 -0.99
C PRO A 73 1.48 -0.88 -0.48
N TYR A 74 2.07 -0.34 0.59
CA TYR A 74 1.73 0.94 1.20
C TYR A 74 2.60 2.07 0.66
N ALA A 75 2.38 3.30 1.13
CA ALA A 75 3.10 4.49 0.66
C ALA A 75 4.63 4.34 0.73
N ILE A 76 5.18 3.84 1.86
CA ILE A 76 6.62 3.64 2.02
C ILE A 76 7.17 2.65 1.00
N ASP A 77 6.45 1.56 0.69
CA ASP A 77 6.91 0.58 -0.31
C ASP A 77 7.10 1.22 -1.70
N TYR A 78 6.21 2.15 -2.07
CA TYR A 78 6.37 2.91 -3.33
C TYR A 78 7.48 3.93 -3.24
N ILE A 79 7.60 4.65 -2.12
CA ILE A 79 8.63 5.67 -1.91
C ILE A 79 10.02 5.03 -2.04
N GLU A 80 10.27 3.90 -1.37
CA GLU A 80 11.56 3.20 -1.40
C GLU A 80 11.92 2.62 -2.78
N ARG A 81 10.92 2.30 -3.61
CA ARG A 81 11.14 1.69 -4.94
C ARG A 81 11.19 2.69 -6.08
N MET A 82 10.53 3.83 -5.93
CA MET A 82 10.31 4.81 -7.00
C MET A 82 11.11 6.10 -6.82
N LEU A 83 11.48 6.45 -5.57
CA LEU A 83 12.05 7.75 -5.24
C LEU A 83 13.46 7.63 -4.68
N ASP A 84 14.28 8.62 -5.00
CA ASP A 84 15.64 8.81 -4.46
C ASP A 84 15.66 9.93 -3.42
N ASP A 85 16.67 9.96 -2.56
CA ASP A 85 16.92 11.03 -1.58
C ASP A 85 15.71 11.39 -0.68
N PHE A 86 14.82 10.43 -0.39
CA PHE A 86 13.68 10.68 0.47
C PHE A 86 14.11 11.01 1.90
N THR A 87 13.67 12.17 2.41
CA THR A 87 13.87 12.56 3.80
C THR A 87 12.52 12.81 4.46
N GLU A 88 12.10 11.96 5.39
CA GLU A 88 10.82 12.14 6.08
C GLU A 88 10.86 13.39 6.98
N LEU A 89 9.80 14.19 6.92
CA LEU A 89 9.59 15.37 7.77
C LEU A 89 8.39 15.15 8.69
N HIS A 90 8.59 15.41 9.97
CA HIS A 90 7.61 15.14 11.02
C HIS A 90 6.86 16.39 11.50
N GLY A 91 5.65 16.16 12.03
CA GLY A 91 4.87 17.13 12.80
C GLY A 91 4.08 18.14 11.97
N ASP A 92 2.98 18.61 12.56
CA ASP A 92 2.12 19.67 12.02
C ASP A 92 2.47 21.09 12.52
N ARG A 93 3.35 21.20 13.53
CA ARG A 93 3.68 22.45 14.26
C ARG A 93 2.53 23.03 15.08
N TYR A 94 1.51 22.23 15.37
CA TYR A 94 0.33 22.66 16.11
C TYR A 94 0.02 21.71 17.26
N PHE A 95 -0.12 20.40 16.99
CA PHE A 95 -0.48 19.41 17.99
C PHE A 95 0.52 18.26 18.08
N GLY A 96 0.86 17.63 16.94
CA GLY A 96 1.64 16.39 16.97
C GLY A 96 2.10 15.90 15.60
N ASP A 97 2.79 14.76 15.61
CA ASP A 97 3.20 14.02 14.41
C ASP A 97 2.32 12.78 14.25
N ASP A 98 1.33 12.86 13.38
CA ASP A 98 0.51 11.69 13.03
C ASP A 98 1.32 10.69 12.20
N LYS A 99 1.46 9.48 12.73
CA LYS A 99 2.18 8.39 12.07
C LYS A 99 1.41 7.75 10.92
N ALA A 100 0.10 8.03 10.81
CA ALA A 100 -0.72 7.64 9.67
C ALA A 100 -0.35 8.42 8.39
N VAL A 101 0.29 9.59 8.52
CA VAL A 101 0.73 10.43 7.38
C VAL A 101 2.24 10.50 7.35
N VAL A 102 2.85 10.02 6.26
CA VAL A 102 4.29 10.12 5.99
C VAL A 102 4.52 11.11 4.87
N GLY A 103 5.66 11.78 4.84
CA GLY A 103 5.97 12.68 3.74
C GLY A 103 7.21 13.53 3.94
N GLY A 104 7.70 14.10 2.85
CA GLY A 104 8.94 14.86 2.82
C GLY A 104 9.47 15.06 1.39
N PRO A 105 10.57 15.82 1.25
CA PRO A 105 11.24 15.98 -0.04
C PRO A 105 11.86 14.66 -0.51
N ALA A 106 11.82 14.45 -1.83
CA ALA A 106 12.46 13.33 -2.52
C ALA A 106 12.79 13.74 -3.96
N ARG A 107 13.34 12.81 -4.74
CA ARG A 107 13.53 12.94 -6.18
C ARG A 107 12.82 11.81 -6.92
N ILE A 108 12.19 12.14 -8.04
CA ILE A 108 11.70 11.16 -9.01
C ILE A 108 12.38 11.41 -10.35
N ALA A 109 13.14 10.43 -10.84
CA ALA A 109 13.94 10.57 -12.06
C ALA A 109 14.79 11.88 -12.08
N GLY A 110 15.42 12.20 -10.94
CA GLY A 110 16.22 13.42 -10.74
C GLY A 110 15.43 14.71 -10.46
N VAL A 111 14.11 14.72 -10.64
CA VAL A 111 13.25 15.90 -10.39
C VAL A 111 12.92 16.00 -8.90
N PRO A 112 13.23 17.11 -8.21
CA PRO A 112 12.88 17.28 -6.80
C PRO A 112 11.38 17.49 -6.62
N ILE A 113 10.76 16.67 -5.77
CA ILE A 113 9.33 16.68 -5.47
C ILE A 113 9.09 16.67 -3.96
N MET A 114 7.87 17.01 -3.55
CA MET A 114 7.36 16.71 -2.22
C MET A 114 6.41 15.51 -2.31
N VAL A 115 6.67 14.45 -1.55
CA VAL A 115 5.77 13.30 -1.45
C VAL A 115 5.00 13.35 -0.13
N VAL A 116 3.70 13.05 -0.17
CA VAL A 116 2.87 12.85 1.02
C VAL A 116 2.07 11.57 0.82
N GLY A 117 2.07 10.68 1.80
CA GLY A 117 1.42 9.38 1.69
C GLY A 117 0.73 8.99 2.98
N ILE A 118 -0.31 8.18 2.84
CA ILE A 118 -0.95 7.54 3.99
C ILE A 118 -0.27 6.19 4.20
N GLN A 119 0.14 5.93 5.44
CA GLN A 119 0.87 4.74 5.81
C GLN A 119 0.10 3.99 6.89
N SER A 120 -0.25 2.74 6.59
CA SER A 120 -0.71 1.78 7.59
C SER A 120 0.47 0.93 8.09
N GLY A 121 0.19 -0.14 8.83
CA GLY A 121 1.20 -1.09 9.27
C GLY A 121 1.01 -2.48 8.68
N ARG A 122 2.07 -3.28 8.66
CA ARG A 122 1.99 -4.71 8.34
C ARG A 122 1.73 -5.53 9.60
N SER A 123 2.41 -5.19 10.71
CA SER A 123 2.16 -5.82 12.01
C SER A 123 1.00 -5.15 12.77
N VAL A 124 0.45 -5.84 13.77
CA VAL A 124 -0.60 -5.28 14.64
C VAL A 124 -0.07 -4.07 15.40
N GLU A 125 1.19 -4.12 15.85
CA GLU A 125 1.87 -3.05 16.55
C GLU A 125 2.02 -1.82 15.64
N GLU A 126 2.51 -2.00 14.41
CA GLU A 126 2.65 -0.92 13.43
C GLU A 126 1.30 -0.31 13.05
N ARG A 127 0.28 -1.15 12.83
CA ARG A 127 -1.07 -0.70 12.51
C ARG A 127 -1.64 0.14 13.63
N THR A 128 -1.46 -0.29 14.87
CA THR A 128 -1.92 0.45 16.05
C THR A 128 -1.22 1.81 16.15
N GLN A 129 0.11 1.84 15.99
CA GLN A 129 0.88 3.08 16.02
C GLN A 129 0.50 4.07 14.91
N ARG A 130 0.11 3.55 13.74
CA ARG A 130 -0.27 4.35 12.57
C ARG A 130 -1.78 4.51 12.39
N ASN A 131 -2.56 4.25 13.44
CA ASN A 131 -4.03 4.36 13.42
C ASN A 131 -4.68 3.61 12.24
N PHE A 132 -4.08 2.48 11.83
CA PHE A 132 -4.50 1.68 10.67
C PHE A 132 -4.53 2.44 9.35
N GLY A 133 -3.76 3.54 9.22
CA GLY A 133 -3.80 4.43 8.07
C GLY A 133 -5.00 5.38 8.09
N MET A 134 -5.62 5.60 9.25
CA MET A 134 -6.69 6.58 9.43
C MET A 134 -6.11 7.83 10.10
N PRO A 135 -5.92 8.94 9.37
CA PRO A 135 -5.31 10.13 9.92
C PRO A 135 -6.25 10.88 10.88
N HIS A 136 -5.65 11.44 11.91
CA HIS A 136 -6.19 12.45 12.81
C HIS A 136 -6.07 13.85 12.19
N PRO A 137 -6.65 14.91 12.80
CA PRO A 137 -6.60 16.27 12.26
C PRO A 137 -5.17 16.78 12.05
N GLU A 138 -4.27 16.48 12.99
CA GLU A 138 -2.83 16.76 12.90
C GLU A 138 -2.16 16.12 11.67
N GLY A 139 -2.64 14.96 11.20
CA GLY A 139 -2.15 14.34 9.96
C GLY A 139 -2.49 15.17 8.72
N TYR A 140 -3.72 15.67 8.63
CA TYR A 140 -4.13 16.59 7.56
C TYR A 140 -3.41 17.93 7.64
N ARG A 141 -3.16 18.46 8.84
CA ARG A 141 -2.37 19.69 9.02
C ARG A 141 -0.91 19.50 8.63
N LYS A 142 -0.30 18.36 8.99
CA LYS A 142 1.04 17.95 8.54
C LYS A 142 1.10 17.86 7.01
N ALA A 143 0.12 17.21 6.38
CA ALA A 143 0.03 17.10 4.92
C ALA A 143 0.01 18.49 4.27
N LEU A 144 -0.90 19.37 4.71
CA LEU A 144 -1.02 20.74 4.20
C LEU A 144 0.28 21.53 4.38
N ARG A 145 0.94 21.43 5.54
CA ARG A 145 2.23 22.09 5.81
C ARG A 145 3.30 21.67 4.79
N LEU A 146 3.37 20.38 4.47
CA LEU A 146 4.32 19.85 3.47
C LEU A 146 3.99 20.36 2.07
N MET A 147 2.70 20.40 1.70
CA MET A 147 2.26 20.93 0.41
C MET A 147 2.54 22.42 0.27
N GLN A 148 2.30 23.21 1.31
CA GLN A 148 2.65 24.65 1.34
C GLN A 148 4.16 24.88 1.22
N MET A 149 4.97 24.01 1.84
CA MET A 149 6.42 24.03 1.66
C MET A 149 6.81 23.74 0.20
N ALA A 150 6.18 22.75 -0.43
CA ALA A 150 6.40 22.45 -1.84
C ALA A 150 6.03 23.64 -2.74
N ALA A 151 4.87 24.26 -2.51
CA ALA A 151 4.41 25.45 -3.22
C ALA A 151 5.40 26.61 -3.09
N LYS A 152 5.90 26.88 -1.87
CA LYS A 152 6.89 27.94 -1.61
C LYS A 152 8.17 27.78 -2.44
N PHE A 153 8.60 26.54 -2.70
CA PHE A 153 9.82 26.25 -3.46
C PHE A 153 9.54 25.85 -4.92
N GLY A 154 8.29 26.00 -5.39
CA GLY A 154 7.87 25.64 -6.74
C GLY A 154 8.13 24.17 -7.07
N LYS A 155 7.89 23.26 -6.12
CA LYS A 155 8.09 21.81 -6.28
C LYS A 155 6.76 21.10 -6.54
N PRO A 156 6.72 20.12 -7.46
CA PRO A 156 5.56 19.26 -7.62
C PRO A 156 5.25 18.48 -6.34
N VAL A 157 3.96 18.16 -6.15
CA VAL A 157 3.48 17.34 -5.05
C VAL A 157 2.99 16.00 -5.60
N LEU A 158 3.45 14.90 -5.00
CA LEU A 158 2.95 13.55 -5.23
C LEU A 158 2.18 13.08 -3.99
N THR A 159 0.91 12.73 -4.13
CA THR A 159 0.10 12.17 -3.03
C THR A 159 -0.20 10.69 -3.23
N LEU A 160 0.09 9.87 -2.21
CA LEU A 160 -0.21 8.43 -2.18
C LEU A 160 -1.39 8.18 -1.24
N VAL A 161 -2.58 8.03 -1.82
CA VAL A 161 -3.84 7.88 -1.07
C VAL A 161 -4.10 6.40 -0.80
N ASP A 162 -4.00 6.01 0.47
CA ASP A 162 -4.34 4.67 0.92
C ASP A 162 -4.94 4.68 2.33
N THR A 163 -6.24 4.96 2.43
CA THR A 163 -6.94 5.06 3.70
C THR A 163 -8.35 4.48 3.61
N SER A 164 -8.81 3.89 4.72
CA SER A 164 -10.23 3.57 4.91
C SER A 164 -11.08 4.80 5.26
N GLY A 165 -10.44 5.91 5.63
CA GLY A 165 -11.10 7.16 6.01
C GLY A 165 -10.34 7.92 7.10
N ALA A 166 -10.82 9.11 7.43
CA ALA A 166 -10.37 9.88 8.58
C ALA A 166 -10.68 9.12 9.88
N PHE A 167 -9.84 9.26 10.91
CA PHE A 167 -10.07 8.59 12.19
C PHE A 167 -11.38 9.09 12.85
N PRO A 168 -12.35 8.20 13.13
CA PRO A 168 -13.66 8.59 13.66
C PRO A 168 -13.70 8.51 15.19
N GLY A 169 -12.88 9.31 15.87
CA GLY A 169 -12.77 9.32 17.34
C GLY A 169 -13.14 10.65 17.97
N ILE A 170 -13.58 10.63 19.24
CA ILE A 170 -13.91 11.84 20.02
C ILE A 170 -12.74 12.82 20.03
N GLU A 171 -11.54 12.30 20.26
CA GLU A 171 -10.29 13.05 20.23
C GLU A 171 -10.03 13.76 18.88
N ALA A 172 -10.40 13.14 17.76
CA ALA A 172 -10.26 13.76 16.44
C ALA A 172 -11.28 14.89 16.26
N GLU A 173 -12.51 14.73 16.77
CA GLU A 173 -13.54 15.75 16.72
C GLU A 173 -13.20 16.97 17.58
N GLU A 174 -12.73 16.76 18.82
CA GLU A 174 -12.28 17.82 19.72
C GLU A 174 -11.13 18.65 19.11
N ARG A 175 -10.30 18.01 18.29
CA ARG A 175 -9.18 18.66 17.56
C ARG A 175 -9.56 19.20 16.19
N GLY A 176 -10.81 19.07 15.75
CA GLY A 176 -11.32 19.67 14.52
C GLY A 176 -11.04 18.86 13.25
N GLN A 177 -11.45 17.58 13.20
CA GLN A 177 -11.31 16.72 12.02
C GLN A 177 -11.97 17.32 10.77
N ALA A 178 -13.20 17.83 10.90
CA ALA A 178 -13.90 18.48 9.80
C ALA A 178 -13.18 19.74 9.29
N GLU A 179 -12.66 20.57 10.20
CA GLU A 179 -11.91 21.79 9.85
C GLU A 179 -10.63 21.44 9.10
N ALA A 180 -9.85 20.48 9.61
CA ALA A 180 -8.58 20.10 9.01
C ALA A 180 -8.75 19.59 7.58
N ILE A 181 -9.79 18.78 7.33
CA ILE A 181 -10.13 18.28 5.98
C ILE A 181 -10.62 19.43 5.10
N ALA A 182 -11.57 20.24 5.56
CA ALA A 182 -12.14 21.35 4.79
C ALA A 182 -11.07 22.36 4.38
N ARG A 183 -10.14 22.67 5.29
CA ARG A 183 -9.03 23.57 5.01
C ARG A 183 -8.05 23.00 3.99
N ASN A 184 -7.76 21.69 4.04
CA ASN A 184 -6.93 21.04 3.01
C ASN A 184 -7.60 21.17 1.63
N LEU A 185 -8.90 20.91 1.52
CA LEU A 185 -9.63 21.06 0.26
C LEU A 185 -9.59 22.49 -0.30
N PHE A 186 -9.71 23.48 0.57
CA PHE A 186 -9.68 24.90 0.19
C PHE A 186 -8.29 25.38 -0.24
N GLU A 187 -7.24 24.97 0.46
CA GLU A 187 -5.87 25.41 0.17
C GLU A 187 -5.23 24.67 -1.01
N MET A 188 -5.74 23.47 -1.33
CA MET A 188 -5.25 22.65 -2.45
C MET A 188 -5.91 22.98 -3.79
N SER A 189 -7.03 23.73 -3.81
CA SER A 189 -7.76 24.12 -5.02
C SER A 189 -7.13 25.32 -5.71
#